data_AF-A0A9E4H7G5-F1
#
_entry.id   AF-A0A9E4H7G5-F1
#
_cell.length_a   1.000
_cell.length_b   1.000
_cell.length_c   1.000
_cell.angle_alpha   90.00
_cell.angle_beta   90.00
_cell.angle_gamma   90.00
#
_symmetry.space_group_name_H-M   'P 1'
#
loop_
_entity.id
_entity.type
_entity.pdbx_description
1 polymer ?
#
loop_
_entity_poly.entity_id
_entity_poly.type
_entity_poly.pdbx_seq_one_letter_code
_entity_poly.pdbx_strand_id
1 'polypeptide(L)'
;MKNRDPRINPERDEKVIAIVRKFLNERFTEDEFVFDPIVVIPTYDEWGPHATGDLYLRILIVFDGDQKNLEVRWTGELIGRVREELLDLDIEEWPNFSWIPKSEWPWLEKRERRHTVAMVYESV
;
A
#
# COMPACT_ATOMS: atom_id res chain seq x y z
N MET A 1 11.09 21.81 17.54
CA MET A 1 9.97 20.85 17.38
C MET A 1 10.57 19.61 16.75
N LYS A 2 10.34 18.41 17.31
CA LYS A 2 10.83 17.17 16.69
C LYS A 2 10.03 16.98 15.39
N ASN A 3 10.67 17.18 14.24
CA ASN A 3 10.11 16.79 12.95
C ASN A 3 9.83 15.28 13.04
N ARG A 4 8.56 14.90 13.16
CA ARG A 4 8.18 13.49 12.97
C ARG A 4 8.43 13.20 11.49
N ASP A 5 9.19 12.16 11.23
CA ASP A 5 9.37 11.65 9.88
C ASP A 5 7.98 11.44 9.26
N PRO A 6 7.63 12.11 8.14
CA PRO A 6 6.32 11.98 7.50
C PRO A 6 6.03 10.55 7.01
N ARG A 7 7.06 9.68 6.98
CA ARG A 7 6.93 8.24 6.74
C ARG A 7 6.32 7.47 7.91
N ILE A 8 6.17 8.08 9.09
CA ILE A 8 5.62 7.43 10.29
C ILE A 8 4.29 8.08 10.65
N ASN A 9 3.19 7.53 10.10
CA ASN A 9 1.84 7.97 10.44
C ASN A 9 0.86 6.77 10.53
N PRO A 10 0.82 6.08 11.69
CA PRO A 10 -0.03 4.89 11.86
C PRO A 10 -1.52 5.17 11.63
N GLU A 11 -2.01 6.34 12.01
CA GLU A 11 -3.43 6.70 11.81
C GLU A 11 -3.78 6.84 10.32
N ARG A 12 -2.91 7.47 9.52
CA ARG A 12 -3.06 7.52 8.06
C ARG A 12 -3.04 6.11 7.48
N ASP A 13 -2.08 5.29 7.89
CA ASP A 13 -1.89 3.96 7.34
C ASP A 13 -3.10 3.05 7.65
N GLU A 14 -3.66 3.14 8.86
CA GLU A 14 -4.90 2.44 9.24
C GLU A 14 -6.10 2.90 8.39
N LYS A 15 -6.25 4.21 8.14
CA LYS A 15 -7.30 4.74 7.26
C LYS A 15 -7.16 4.23 5.83
N VAL A 16 -5.94 4.25 5.29
CA VAL A 16 -5.62 3.73 3.94
C VAL A 16 -5.97 2.24 3.86
N ILE A 17 -5.58 1.44 4.85
CA ILE A 17 -5.90 0.00 4.90
C ILE A 17 -7.42 -0.22 4.92
N ALA A 18 -8.17 0.57 5.69
CA ALA A 18 -9.62 0.45 5.77
C ALA A 18 -10.30 0.74 4.42
N ILE A 19 -9.88 1.81 3.73
CA ILE A 19 -10.37 2.18 2.39
C ILE A 19 -10.09 1.06 1.39
N VAL A 20 -8.85 0.58 1.34
CA VAL A 20 -8.47 -0.51 0.42
C VAL A 20 -9.28 -1.77 0.72
N ARG A 21 -9.42 -2.14 1.99
CA ARG A 21 -10.19 -3.31 2.41
C ARG A 21 -11.66 -3.18 2.03
N LYS A 22 -12.27 -1.99 2.15
CA LYS A 22 -13.63 -1.72 1.71
C LYS A 22 -13.81 -2.07 0.23
N PHE A 23 -12.97 -1.53 -0.66
CA PHE A 23 -13.07 -1.80 -2.10
C PHE A 23 -12.79 -3.26 -2.47
N LEU A 24 -11.82 -3.90 -1.80
CA LEU A 24 -11.55 -5.32 -2.01
C LEU A 24 -12.75 -6.17 -1.62
N ASN A 25 -13.37 -5.90 -0.47
CA ASN A 25 -14.58 -6.60 -0.05
C ASN A 25 -15.72 -6.35 -1.04
N GLU A 26 -15.99 -5.10 -1.42
CA GLU A 26 -17.07 -4.77 -2.38
C GLU A 26 -16.93 -5.55 -3.71
N ARG A 27 -15.71 -5.76 -4.20
CA ARG A 27 -15.49 -6.48 -5.46
C ARG A 27 -15.46 -8.00 -5.30
N PHE A 28 -14.85 -8.51 -4.24
CA PHE A 28 -14.50 -9.93 -4.10
C PHE A 28 -15.28 -10.64 -2.98
N THR A 29 -16.41 -10.07 -2.52
CA THR A 29 -17.24 -10.66 -1.44
C THR A 29 -17.67 -12.11 -1.74
N GLU A 30 -17.90 -12.44 -3.01
CA GLU A 30 -18.35 -13.77 -3.44
C GLU A 30 -17.20 -14.66 -3.95
N ASP A 31 -15.99 -14.11 -4.03
CA ASP A 31 -14.82 -14.82 -4.55
C ASP A 31 -14.05 -15.51 -3.40
N GLU A 32 -13.35 -16.61 -3.69
CA GLU A 32 -12.53 -17.35 -2.71
C GLU A 32 -11.22 -16.61 -2.31
N PHE A 33 -11.14 -15.30 -2.55
CA PHE A 33 -9.94 -14.52 -2.24
C PHE A 33 -9.83 -14.19 -0.75
N VAL A 34 -8.62 -14.32 -0.22
CA VAL A 34 -8.25 -13.77 1.10
C VAL A 34 -7.19 -12.70 0.92
N PHE A 35 -7.51 -11.46 1.31
CA PHE A 35 -6.58 -10.33 1.25
C PHE A 35 -6.01 -10.01 2.64
N ASP A 36 -4.88 -10.65 2.97
CA ASP A 36 -4.20 -10.47 4.24
C ASP A 36 -2.71 -10.88 4.18
N PRO A 37 -1.76 -10.00 4.58
CA PRO A 37 -1.95 -8.61 5.01
C PRO A 37 -2.15 -7.60 3.88
N ILE A 38 -2.70 -6.43 4.24
CA ILE A 38 -2.57 -5.19 3.47
C ILE A 38 -1.55 -4.32 4.21
N VAL A 39 -0.50 -3.89 3.52
CA VAL A 39 0.62 -3.14 4.12
C VAL A 39 0.81 -1.83 3.39
N VAL A 40 0.91 -0.73 4.15
CA VAL A 40 1.19 0.61 3.62
C VAL A 40 2.63 0.97 3.95
N ILE A 41 3.39 1.36 2.93
CA ILE A 41 4.80 1.74 3.02
C ILE A 41 4.97 3.12 2.39
N PRO A 42 5.10 4.18 3.20
CA PRO A 42 5.39 5.51 2.70
C PRO A 42 6.78 5.52 2.08
N THR A 43 6.86 5.91 0.82
CA THR A 43 8.08 5.82 0.01
C THR A 43 8.28 7.13 -0.74
N TYR A 44 9.52 7.61 -0.80
CA TYR A 44 9.86 8.74 -1.64
C TYR A 44 10.20 8.25 -3.05
N ASP A 45 9.77 9.00 -4.05
CA ASP A 45 10.24 8.80 -5.42
C ASP A 45 11.68 9.31 -5.57
N GLU A 46 12.66 8.46 -5.24
CA GLU A 46 14.09 8.81 -5.20
C GLU A 46 14.90 8.21 -6.37
N TRP A 47 14.28 7.41 -7.25
CA TRP A 47 15.01 6.58 -8.20
C TRP A 47 14.69 6.93 -9.66
N GLY A 48 15.74 7.25 -10.43
CA GLY A 48 15.68 7.47 -11.87
C GLY A 48 15.83 8.93 -12.28
N PRO A 49 15.93 9.22 -13.60
CA PRO A 49 16.14 10.57 -14.12
C PRO A 49 14.93 11.50 -13.91
N HIS A 50 13.79 10.97 -13.44
CA HIS A 50 12.54 11.69 -13.23
C HIS A 50 12.05 11.64 -11.77
N ALA A 51 12.91 11.20 -10.84
CA ALA A 51 12.60 11.15 -9.42
C ALA A 51 12.12 12.52 -8.93
N THR A 52 10.88 12.60 -8.42
CA THR A 52 10.30 13.87 -7.97
C THR A 52 10.67 14.21 -6.54
N GLY A 53 11.09 13.23 -5.75
CA GLY A 53 11.25 13.36 -4.30
C GLY A 53 9.91 13.43 -3.56
N ASP A 54 8.79 13.20 -4.24
CA ASP A 54 7.47 13.22 -3.61
C ASP A 54 7.23 11.94 -2.80
N LEU A 55 6.50 12.10 -1.70
CA LEU A 55 6.04 10.99 -0.89
C LEU A 55 4.82 10.34 -1.57
N TYR A 56 4.87 9.03 -1.77
CA TYR A 56 3.73 8.22 -2.20
C TYR A 56 3.51 7.04 -1.25
N LEU A 57 2.32 6.46 -1.31
CA LEU A 57 1.95 5.31 -0.48
C LEU A 57 2.06 4.05 -1.32
N ARG A 58 3.12 3.26 -1.09
CA ARG A 58 3.21 1.92 -1.66
C ARG A 58 2.33 0.98 -0.85
N ILE A 59 1.30 0.43 -1.46
CA ILE A 59 0.31 -0.44 -0.83
C ILE A 59 0.51 -1.86 -1.33
N LEU A 60 0.98 -2.74 -0.46
CA LEU A 60 1.12 -4.17 -0.75
C LEU A 60 -0.17 -4.88 -0.37
N ILE A 61 -0.82 -5.53 -1.34
CA ILE A 61 -2.00 -6.36 -1.12
C ILE A 61 -1.57 -7.80 -1.28
N VAL A 62 -1.44 -8.52 -0.16
CA VAL A 62 -1.15 -9.95 -0.19
C VAL A 62 -2.45 -10.71 -0.38
N PHE A 63 -2.49 -11.60 -1.36
CA PHE A 63 -3.69 -12.36 -1.68
C PHE A 63 -3.45 -13.88 -1.71
N ASP A 64 -4.42 -14.63 -1.22
CA ASP A 64 -4.59 -16.08 -1.39
C ASP A 64 -5.78 -16.30 -2.34
N GLY A 65 -5.58 -16.99 -3.46
CA GLY A 65 -6.61 -17.20 -4.49
C GLY A 65 -6.02 -17.34 -5.89
N ASP A 66 -6.86 -17.67 -6.88
CA ASP A 66 -6.42 -17.82 -8.27
C ASP A 66 -6.19 -16.45 -8.92
N GLN A 67 -4.93 -16.10 -9.17
CA GLN A 67 -4.54 -14.84 -9.83
C GLN A 67 -5.24 -14.63 -11.18
N LYS A 68 -5.67 -15.68 -11.89
CA LYS A 68 -6.43 -15.52 -13.15
C LYS A 68 -7.79 -14.87 -12.95
N ASN A 69 -8.35 -14.97 -11.75
CA ASN A 69 -9.60 -14.33 -11.36
C ASN A 69 -9.38 -12.91 -10.83
N LEU A 70 -8.12 -12.48 -10.67
CA LEU A 70 -7.78 -11.10 -10.35
C LEU A 70 -8.00 -10.26 -11.61
N GLU A 71 -9.18 -9.63 -11.71
CA GLU A 71 -9.58 -8.88 -12.89
C GLU A 71 -8.67 -7.67 -13.14
N VAL A 72 -7.79 -7.77 -14.14
CA VAL A 72 -6.76 -6.76 -14.44
C VAL A 72 -7.35 -5.35 -14.57
N ARG A 73 -8.48 -5.21 -15.26
CA ARG A 73 -9.13 -3.92 -15.43
C ARG A 73 -9.54 -3.30 -14.10
N TRP A 74 -10.24 -4.07 -13.26
CA TRP A 74 -10.68 -3.59 -11.96
C TRP A 74 -9.50 -3.22 -11.05
N THR A 75 -8.45 -4.06 -11.02
CA THR A 75 -7.26 -3.76 -10.23
C THR A 75 -6.52 -2.49 -10.68
N GLY A 76 -6.59 -2.14 -11.97
CA GLY A 76 -6.08 -0.87 -12.49
C GLY A 76 -6.95 0.33 -12.09
N GLU A 77 -8.27 0.16 -12.05
CA GLU A 77 -9.22 1.20 -11.62
C GLU A 77 -9.17 1.47 -10.11
N LEU A 78 -8.67 0.53 -9.30
CA LEU A 78 -8.57 0.68 -7.84
C LEU A 78 -7.77 1.92 -7.43
N ILE A 79 -6.74 2.30 -8.19
CA ILE A 79 -5.94 3.52 -7.93
C ILE A 79 -6.82 4.76 -7.88
N GLY A 80 -7.70 4.94 -8.87
CA GLY A 80 -8.59 6.11 -8.93
C GLY A 80 -9.57 6.13 -7.76
N ARG A 81 -10.20 4.98 -7.48
CA ARG A 81 -11.20 4.86 -6.40
C ARG A 81 -10.60 5.15 -5.02
N VAL A 82 -9.43 4.57 -4.73
CA VAL A 82 -8.74 4.82 -3.47
C VAL A 82 -8.25 6.26 -3.42
N ARG A 83 -7.74 6.82 -4.53
CA ARG A 83 -7.27 8.21 -4.57
C ARG A 83 -8.38 9.21 -4.21
N GLU A 84 -9.60 9.00 -4.72
CA GLU A 84 -10.75 9.84 -4.39
C GLU A 84 -11.02 9.85 -2.88
N GLU A 85 -11.10 8.68 -2.23
CA GLU A 85 -11.35 8.61 -0.78
C GLU A 85 -10.17 9.13 0.07
N LEU A 86 -8.93 9.03 -0.41
CA LEU A 86 -7.77 9.61 0.27
C LEU A 86 -7.84 11.15 0.28
N LEU A 87 -8.26 11.76 -0.83
CA LEU A 87 -8.41 13.21 -0.93
C LEU A 87 -9.51 13.73 0.00
N ASP A 88 -10.61 12.99 0.17
CA ASP A 88 -11.68 13.32 1.13
C ASP A 88 -11.20 13.31 2.61
N LEU A 89 -10.06 12.67 2.88
CA LEU A 89 -9.43 12.60 4.20
C LEU A 89 -8.18 13.48 4.33
N ASP A 90 -7.95 14.41 3.39
CA ASP A 90 -6.76 15.26 3.31
C ASP A 90 -5.43 14.46 3.23
N ILE A 91 -5.46 13.25 2.66
CA ILE A 91 -4.28 12.43 2.40
C ILE A 91 -3.84 12.67 0.96
N GLU A 92 -2.85 13.56 0.79
CA GLU A 92 -2.41 14.02 -0.53
C GLU A 92 -1.48 13.03 -1.26
N GLU A 93 -0.87 12.07 -0.55
CA GLU A 93 0.06 11.11 -1.14
C GLU A 93 -0.62 10.18 -2.16
N TRP A 94 0.08 9.88 -3.26
CA TRP A 94 -0.45 9.04 -4.32
C TRP A 94 -0.42 7.55 -3.95
N PRO A 95 -1.51 6.77 -4.11
CA PRO A 95 -1.49 5.34 -3.86
C PRO A 95 -0.87 4.56 -5.04
N ASN A 96 0.00 3.60 -4.72
CA ASN A 96 0.62 2.71 -5.69
C ASN A 96 0.49 1.25 -5.21
N PHE A 97 -0.23 0.42 -5.97
CA PHE A 97 -0.55 -0.95 -5.56
C PHE A 97 0.44 -1.98 -6.09
N SER A 98 0.82 -2.92 -5.22
CA SER A 98 1.51 -4.15 -5.59
C SER A 98 0.67 -5.35 -5.13
N TRP A 99 0.31 -6.21 -6.08
CA TRP A 99 -0.45 -7.44 -5.81
C TRP A 99 0.50 -8.60 -5.62
N ILE A 100 0.53 -9.16 -4.42
CA ILE A 100 1.53 -10.13 -4.00
C ILE A 100 0.84 -11.47 -3.71
N PRO A 101 1.12 -12.55 -4.46
CA PRO A 101 0.63 -13.87 -4.10
C PRO A 101 1.14 -14.27 -2.70
N LYS A 102 0.32 -14.93 -1.90
CA LYS A 102 0.69 -15.31 -0.52
C LYS A 102 1.92 -16.22 -0.44
N SER A 103 2.18 -17.02 -1.48
CA SER A 103 3.40 -17.82 -1.61
C SER A 103 4.68 -16.97 -1.70
N GLU A 104 4.56 -15.74 -2.20
CA GLU A 104 5.63 -14.76 -2.37
C GLU A 104 5.89 -13.92 -1.11
N TRP A 105 4.87 -13.78 -0.27
CA TRP A 105 4.91 -12.91 0.89
C TRP A 105 6.08 -13.17 1.87
N PRO A 106 6.44 -14.43 2.24
CA PRO A 106 7.47 -14.66 3.26
C PRO A 106 8.86 -14.10 2.92
N TRP A 107 9.22 -14.01 1.64
CA TRP A 107 10.50 -13.40 1.25
C TRP A 107 10.41 -11.87 1.24
N LEU A 108 9.29 -11.33 0.76
CA LEU A 108 9.04 -9.89 0.70
C LEU A 108 8.92 -9.29 2.08
N GLU A 109 8.21 -9.95 3.00
CA GLU A 109 8.07 -9.52 4.38
C GLU A 109 9.44 -9.33 5.04
N LYS A 110 10.37 -10.28 4.85
CA LYS A 110 11.74 -10.18 5.37
C LYS A 110 12.53 -9.03 4.75
N ARG A 111 12.22 -8.64 3.51
CA ARG A 111 12.85 -7.51 2.82
C ARG A 111 12.30 -6.18 3.33
N GLU A 112 10.98 -6.08 3.41
CA GLU A 112 10.29 -4.85 3.81
C GLU A 112 10.50 -4.57 5.31
N ARG A 113 10.45 -5.58 6.19
CA ARG A 113 10.81 -5.41 7.61
C ARG A 113 12.22 -4.83 7.80
N ARG A 114 13.18 -5.23 6.96
CA ARG A 114 14.55 -4.67 7.00
C ARG A 114 14.60 -3.20 6.59
N HIS A 115 13.82 -2.80 5.59
CA HIS A 115 13.73 -1.40 5.16
C HIS A 115 13.00 -0.53 6.20
N THR A 116 11.87 -0.99 6.74
CA THR A 116 11.13 -0.25 7.78
C THR A 116 11.99 -0.04 9.03
N VAL A 117 12.73 -1.07 9.47
CA VAL A 117 13.65 -0.92 10.62
C VAL A 117 14.77 0.07 10.31
N ALA A 118 15.34 0.06 9.10
CA ALA A 118 16.37 1.04 8.72
C ALA A 118 15.83 2.49 8.78
N MET A 119 14.63 2.75 8.25
CA MET A 119 14.03 4.09 8.28
C MET A 119 13.75 4.60 9.70
N VAL A 120 13.38 3.71 10.63
CA VAL A 120 13.14 4.07 12.04
C VAL A 120 14.44 4.40 12.77
N TYR A 121 15.55 3.73 12.45
CA TYR A 121 16.84 3.95 13.11
C TYR A 121 17.65 5.12 12.53
N GLU A 122 17.47 5.50 11.27
CA GLU A 122 18.10 6.69 10.68
C GLU A 122 17.46 8.01 11.14
N SER A 123 16.34 7.94 11.85
CA SER A 123 15.56 9.10 12.32
C SER A 123 15.79 9.46 13.81
N VAL A 124 16.76 8.83 14.49
CA VAL A 124 17.06 9.02 15.93
C VAL A 124 18.34 9.81 16.16
#